data_AF-A0A524D8M5-F1
#
_entry.id   AF-A0A524D8M5-F1
#
_cell.length_a   1.000
_cell.length_b   1.000
_cell.length_c   1.000
_cell.angle_alpha   90.00
_cell.angle_beta   90.00
_cell.angle_gamma   90.00
#
_symmetry.space_group_name_H-M   'P 1'
#
loop_
_entity.id
_entity.type
_entity.pdbx_description
1 polymer ?
#
loop_
_entity_poly.entity_id
_entity_poly.type
_entity_poly.pdbx_seq_one_letter_code
_entity_poly.pdbx_strand_id
1 'polypeptide(L)'
;MTVKLNSAYQKIKNFLSISNDNEELERIIERYSFSEEFLLQLLDKIYQFLNYFAMFNDIEPFMKSLFITIKKSFEFKIETVDDFQQILIKNTLTRLIQEYLTYSKTHNEQKVLGYLTDSLQKLKIGPLIVNLGLIVKPMYEDEAYVEKIEEFEEVEVSYVLNDEQEIGIKKQIDSWLETQEISLNEQDRLE
;
A
#
# COMPACT_ATOMS: atom_id res chain seq x y z
N MET A 1 -12.09 -18.47 -14.89
CA MET A 1 -12.42 -17.24 -14.13
C MET A 1 -13.89 -16.89 -14.34
N THR A 2 -14.66 -16.66 -13.27
CA THR A 2 -16.09 -16.31 -13.35
C THR A 2 -16.29 -14.83 -13.70
N VAL A 3 -17.49 -14.46 -14.13
CA VAL A 3 -17.86 -13.06 -14.42
C VAL A 3 -17.67 -12.15 -13.19
N LYS A 4 -17.99 -12.67 -12.00
CA LYS A 4 -17.84 -11.92 -10.74
C LYS A 4 -16.38 -11.63 -10.42
N LEU A 5 -15.51 -12.65 -10.55
CA LEU A 5 -14.10 -12.52 -10.28
C LEU A 5 -13.42 -11.55 -11.26
N ASN A 6 -13.73 -11.68 -12.56
CA ASN A 6 -13.25 -10.72 -13.57
C ASN A 6 -13.71 -9.30 -13.22
N SER A 7 -14.99 -9.10 -12.88
CA SER A 7 -15.48 -7.77 -12.49
C SER A 7 -14.74 -7.19 -11.28
N ALA A 8 -14.34 -8.01 -10.30
CA ALA A 8 -13.58 -7.56 -9.14
C ALA A 8 -12.17 -7.10 -9.52
N TYR A 9 -11.46 -7.87 -10.35
CA TYR A 9 -10.16 -7.47 -10.90
C TYR A 9 -10.24 -6.16 -11.68
N GLN A 10 -11.24 -6.02 -12.55
CA GLN A 10 -11.42 -4.82 -13.36
C GLN A 10 -11.69 -3.57 -12.51
N LYS A 11 -12.42 -3.70 -11.39
CA LYS A 11 -12.61 -2.57 -10.45
C LYS A 11 -11.28 -2.06 -9.88
N ILE A 12 -10.40 -2.96 -9.47
CA ILE A 12 -9.08 -2.63 -8.93
C ILE A 12 -8.20 -2.00 -10.02
N LYS A 13 -8.14 -2.60 -11.21
CA LYS A 13 -7.37 -2.08 -12.35
C LYS A 13 -7.81 -0.67 -12.74
N ASN A 14 -9.12 -0.46 -12.87
CA ASN A 14 -9.68 0.85 -13.19
C ASN A 14 -9.35 1.90 -12.13
N PHE A 15 -9.40 1.53 -10.83
CA PHE A 15 -9.02 2.46 -9.75
C PHE A 15 -7.55 2.87 -9.87
N LEU A 16 -6.66 1.90 -10.15
CA LEU A 16 -5.22 2.11 -10.24
C LEU A 16 -4.77 2.66 -11.62
N SER A 17 -5.71 2.96 -12.52
CA SER A 17 -5.42 3.36 -13.90
C SER A 17 -4.53 2.37 -14.66
N ILE A 18 -4.64 1.07 -14.35
CA ILE A 18 -3.89 -0.01 -14.99
C ILE A 18 -4.69 -0.54 -16.19
N SER A 19 -4.01 -0.81 -17.31
CA SER A 19 -4.64 -1.42 -18.49
C SER A 19 -5.35 -2.72 -18.15
N ASN A 20 -6.56 -2.91 -18.70
CA ASN A 20 -7.35 -4.11 -18.48
C ASN A 20 -6.66 -5.39 -18.99
N ASP A 21 -5.77 -5.24 -19.98
CA ASP A 21 -4.96 -6.32 -20.57
C ASP A 21 -3.76 -6.72 -19.69
N ASN A 22 -3.44 -5.94 -18.64
CA ASN A 22 -2.40 -6.29 -17.68
C ASN A 22 -2.91 -7.37 -16.72
N GLU A 23 -2.47 -8.61 -16.89
CA GLU A 23 -2.87 -9.76 -16.06
C GLU A 23 -1.94 -10.01 -14.86
N GLU A 24 -1.08 -9.07 -14.48
CA GLU A 24 -0.05 -9.32 -13.47
C GLU A 24 -0.66 -9.68 -12.10
N LEU A 25 -1.71 -8.97 -11.68
CA LEU A 25 -2.39 -9.24 -10.41
C LEU A 25 -3.05 -10.63 -10.42
N GLU A 26 -3.75 -10.96 -11.51
CA GLU A 26 -4.35 -12.27 -11.72
C GLU A 26 -3.29 -13.37 -11.62
N ARG A 27 -2.16 -13.22 -12.33
CA ARG A 27 -1.06 -14.20 -12.33
C ARG A 27 -0.41 -14.38 -10.96
N ILE A 28 -0.32 -13.33 -10.15
CA ILE A 28 0.23 -13.42 -8.80
C ILE A 28 -0.73 -14.20 -7.90
N ILE A 29 -2.02 -13.88 -7.98
CA ILE A 29 -3.06 -14.48 -7.13
C ILE A 29 -3.33 -15.93 -7.53
N GLU A 30 -3.34 -16.25 -8.82
CA GLU A 30 -3.57 -17.62 -9.34
C GLU A 30 -2.49 -18.63 -8.91
N ARG A 31 -1.30 -18.16 -8.50
CA ARG A 31 -0.28 -19.04 -7.88
C ARG A 31 -0.75 -19.63 -6.57
N TYR A 32 -1.70 -18.98 -5.92
CA TYR A 32 -2.31 -19.44 -4.68
C TYR A 32 -3.57 -20.23 -5.00
N SER A 33 -3.66 -21.44 -4.44
CA SER A 33 -4.84 -22.31 -4.60
C SER A 33 -6.00 -21.90 -3.68
N PHE A 34 -6.35 -20.61 -3.69
CA PHE A 34 -7.47 -20.08 -2.91
C PHE A 34 -8.81 -20.47 -3.52
N SER A 35 -9.85 -20.60 -2.69
CA SER A 35 -11.21 -20.76 -3.17
C SER A 35 -11.70 -19.45 -3.82
N GLU A 36 -12.62 -19.55 -4.78
CA GLU A 36 -13.18 -18.36 -5.44
C GLU A 36 -13.84 -17.39 -4.45
N GLU A 37 -14.53 -17.93 -3.43
CA GLU A 37 -15.14 -17.11 -2.37
C GLU A 37 -14.10 -16.31 -1.60
N PHE A 38 -12.99 -16.97 -1.22
CA PHE A 38 -11.90 -16.30 -0.51
C PHE A 38 -11.24 -15.24 -1.39
N LEU A 39 -11.01 -15.54 -2.67
CA LEU A 39 -10.48 -14.56 -3.64
C LEU A 39 -11.37 -13.33 -3.78
N LEU A 40 -12.68 -13.53 -3.88
CA LEU A 40 -13.63 -12.41 -3.96
C LEU A 40 -13.57 -11.54 -2.71
N GLN A 41 -13.44 -12.14 -1.52
CA GLN A 41 -13.28 -11.39 -0.27
C GLN A 41 -11.97 -10.60 -0.25
N LEU A 42 -10.85 -11.20 -0.69
CA LEU A 42 -9.56 -10.50 -0.78
C LEU A 42 -9.63 -9.30 -1.75
N LEU A 43 -10.18 -9.50 -2.95
CA LEU A 43 -10.32 -8.43 -3.93
C LEU A 43 -11.25 -7.31 -3.43
N ASP A 44 -12.31 -7.65 -2.71
CA ASP A 44 -13.17 -6.66 -2.06
C ASP A 44 -12.42 -5.85 -1.00
N LYS A 45 -11.59 -6.51 -0.17
CA LYS A 45 -10.72 -5.81 0.79
C LYS A 45 -9.68 -4.91 0.13
N ILE A 46 -9.07 -5.34 -0.99
CA ILE A 46 -8.17 -4.48 -1.77
C ILE A 46 -8.92 -3.24 -2.25
N TYR A 47 -10.12 -3.42 -2.80
CA TYR A 47 -10.89 -2.31 -3.33
C TYR A 47 -11.33 -1.33 -2.23
N GLN A 48 -11.82 -1.82 -1.09
CA GLN A 48 -12.12 -1.00 0.09
C GLN A 48 -10.88 -0.22 0.55
N PHE A 49 -9.73 -0.89 0.65
CA PHE A 49 -8.46 -0.26 1.02
C PHE A 49 -8.07 0.87 0.05
N LEU A 50 -8.18 0.64 -1.25
CA LEU A 50 -7.86 1.63 -2.27
C LEU A 50 -8.72 2.89 -2.15
N ASN A 51 -9.98 2.77 -1.74
CA ASN A 51 -10.86 3.93 -1.57
C ASN A 51 -10.36 4.95 -0.53
N TYR A 52 -9.48 4.57 0.41
CA TYR A 52 -8.82 5.57 1.28
C TYR A 52 -7.92 6.54 0.50
N PHE A 53 -7.52 6.16 -0.71
CA PHE A 53 -6.65 6.93 -1.58
C PHE A 53 -7.38 7.52 -2.78
N ALA A 54 -8.73 7.51 -2.78
CA ALA A 54 -9.53 7.97 -3.93
C ALA A 54 -9.17 9.40 -4.38
N MET A 55 -8.75 10.26 -3.46
CA MET A 55 -8.34 11.64 -3.74
C MET A 55 -6.98 11.79 -4.44
N PHE A 56 -6.25 10.69 -4.67
CA PHE A 56 -4.94 10.68 -5.34
C PHE A 56 -4.96 9.91 -6.67
N ASN A 57 -6.14 9.49 -7.14
CA ASN A 57 -6.29 8.60 -8.30
C ASN A 57 -5.75 9.19 -9.62
N ASP A 58 -5.55 10.51 -9.67
CA ASP A 58 -4.98 11.27 -10.77
C ASP A 58 -3.45 11.26 -10.81
N ILE A 59 -2.80 10.77 -9.75
CA ILE A 59 -1.34 10.70 -9.63
C ILE A 59 -0.88 9.30 -10.04
N GLU A 60 -0.57 9.14 -11.32
CA GLU A 60 -0.19 7.83 -11.90
C GLU A 60 0.99 7.17 -11.16
N PRO A 61 2.11 7.85 -10.85
CA PRO A 61 3.21 7.24 -10.08
C PRO A 61 2.77 6.75 -8.69
N PHE A 62 1.83 7.44 -8.06
CA PHE A 62 1.27 7.02 -6.78
C PHE A 62 0.37 5.78 -6.93
N MET A 63 -0.43 5.69 -8.00
CA MET A 63 -1.20 4.48 -8.30
C MET A 63 -0.30 3.27 -8.60
N LYS A 64 0.79 3.47 -9.36
CA LYS A 64 1.83 2.43 -9.55
C LYS A 64 2.41 1.99 -8.21
N SER A 65 2.67 2.96 -7.33
CA SER A 65 3.15 2.71 -5.98
C SER A 65 2.18 1.81 -5.16
N LEU A 66 0.89 2.15 -5.13
CA LEU A 66 -0.13 1.32 -4.47
C LEU A 66 -0.26 -0.08 -5.11
N PHE A 67 -0.09 -0.18 -6.42
CA PHE A 67 -0.11 -1.48 -7.08
C PHE A 67 1.02 -2.39 -6.62
N ILE A 68 2.23 -1.85 -6.45
CA ILE A 68 3.38 -2.59 -5.94
C ILE A 68 3.13 -3.09 -4.51
N THR A 69 2.52 -2.28 -3.65
CA THR A 69 2.22 -2.73 -2.27
C THR A 69 1.19 -3.85 -2.25
N ILE A 70 0.20 -3.84 -3.15
CA ILE A 70 -0.75 -4.94 -3.34
C ILE A 70 0.00 -6.22 -3.75
N LYS A 71 0.85 -6.14 -4.79
CA LYS A 71 1.64 -7.29 -5.27
C LYS A 71 2.51 -7.89 -4.16
N LYS A 72 3.27 -7.05 -3.46
CA LYS A 72 4.15 -7.48 -2.35
C LYS A 72 3.38 -8.09 -1.19
N SER A 73 2.14 -7.67 -0.95
CA SER A 73 1.29 -8.28 0.09
C SER A 73 0.95 -9.74 -0.18
N PHE A 74 0.88 -10.13 -1.46
CA PHE A 74 0.70 -11.53 -1.84
C PHE A 74 1.97 -12.36 -1.72
N GLU A 75 3.16 -11.80 -1.47
CA GLU A 75 4.37 -12.60 -1.25
C GLU A 75 4.41 -13.26 0.14
N PHE A 76 3.57 -12.79 1.05
CA PHE A 76 3.45 -13.32 2.41
C PHE A 76 2.44 -14.47 2.48
N LYS A 77 2.58 -15.32 3.51
CA LYS A 77 1.60 -16.36 3.78
C LYS A 77 0.28 -15.72 4.24
N ILE A 78 -0.80 -16.00 3.53
CA ILE A 78 -2.15 -15.52 3.84
C ILE A 78 -2.95 -16.69 4.39
N GLU A 79 -3.33 -16.63 5.67
CA GLU A 79 -4.17 -17.66 6.31
C GLU A 79 -5.64 -17.23 6.35
N THR A 80 -5.89 -15.95 6.61
CA THR A 80 -7.23 -15.35 6.62
C THR A 80 -7.29 -14.05 5.81
N VAL A 81 -8.51 -13.59 5.51
CA VAL A 81 -8.74 -12.28 4.87
C VAL A 81 -8.25 -11.14 5.75
N ASP A 82 -8.43 -11.26 7.07
CA ASP A 82 -7.98 -10.25 8.02
C ASP A 82 -6.45 -10.19 8.08
N ASP A 83 -5.76 -11.33 8.02
CA ASP A 83 -4.28 -11.34 7.95
C ASP A 83 -3.79 -10.59 6.70
N PHE A 84 -4.41 -10.85 5.55
CA PHE A 84 -4.07 -10.14 4.31
C PHE A 84 -4.31 -8.63 4.46
N GLN A 85 -5.43 -8.22 5.08
CA GLN A 85 -5.73 -6.83 5.32
C GLN A 85 -4.63 -6.15 6.17
N GLN A 86 -4.16 -6.82 7.22
CA GLN A 86 -3.06 -6.31 8.06
C GLN A 86 -1.76 -6.20 7.26
N ILE A 87 -1.42 -7.22 6.48
CA ILE A 87 -0.22 -7.23 5.61
C ILE A 87 -0.27 -6.08 4.60
N LEU A 88 -1.43 -5.88 3.95
CA LEU A 88 -1.62 -4.82 2.96
C LEU A 88 -1.41 -3.42 3.55
N ILE A 89 -1.98 -3.19 4.73
CA ILE A 89 -1.81 -1.91 5.43
C ILE A 89 -0.36 -1.74 5.86
N LYS A 90 0.25 -2.76 6.47
CA LYS A 90 1.65 -2.73 6.92
C LYS A 90 2.60 -2.40 5.77
N ASN A 91 2.47 -3.11 4.65
CA ASN A 91 3.32 -2.94 3.48
C ASN A 91 3.17 -1.54 2.88
N THR A 92 1.94 -1.04 2.80
CA THR A 92 1.69 0.28 2.26
C THR A 92 2.26 1.37 3.17
N LEU A 93 1.99 1.33 4.47
CA LEU A 93 2.55 2.29 5.42
C LEU A 93 4.09 2.28 5.39
N THR A 94 4.70 1.10 5.37
CA THR A 94 6.15 0.96 5.27
C THR A 94 6.67 1.62 4.00
N ARG A 95 6.06 1.34 2.85
CA ARG A 95 6.48 1.89 1.56
C ARG A 95 6.33 3.41 1.50
N LEU A 96 5.18 3.95 1.88
CA LEU A 96 4.96 5.41 1.86
C LEU A 96 5.94 6.16 2.78
N ILE A 97 6.24 5.60 3.95
CA ILE A 97 7.24 6.17 4.87
C ILE A 97 8.64 6.11 4.25
N GLN A 98 9.02 4.99 3.63
CA GLN A 98 10.31 4.83 2.97
C GLN A 98 10.46 5.77 1.77
N GLU A 99 9.43 5.89 0.94
CA GLU A 99 9.38 6.83 -0.17
C GLU A 99 9.60 8.26 0.34
N TYR A 100 8.89 8.66 1.40
CA TYR A 100 9.04 9.98 2.01
C TYR A 100 10.44 10.22 2.56
N LEU A 101 11.00 9.27 3.32
CA LEU A 101 12.36 9.38 3.84
C LEU A 101 13.38 9.52 2.70
N THR A 102 13.23 8.72 1.66
CA THR A 102 14.11 8.73 0.47
C THR A 102 14.04 10.07 -0.26
N TYR A 103 12.84 10.61 -0.45
CA TYR A 103 12.63 11.91 -1.11
C TYR A 103 13.19 13.06 -0.28
N SER A 104 12.91 13.05 1.02
CA SER A 104 13.24 14.17 1.89
C SER A 104 14.74 14.46 1.93
N LYS A 105 15.62 13.47 1.66
CA LYS A 105 17.10 13.55 1.67
C LYS A 105 17.68 14.31 2.88
N THR A 106 16.90 14.50 3.94
CA THR A 106 17.17 15.53 4.94
C THR A 106 17.88 14.91 6.12
N HIS A 107 18.89 15.61 6.64
CA HIS A 107 19.66 15.29 7.85
C HIS A 107 18.82 15.26 9.17
N ASN A 108 17.52 14.99 9.10
CA ASN A 108 16.57 14.96 10.21
C ASN A 108 15.62 13.74 10.14
N GLU A 109 16.13 12.61 9.65
CA GLU A 109 15.43 11.32 9.57
C GLU A 109 14.73 10.94 10.88
N GLN A 110 15.38 11.20 12.02
CA GLN A 110 14.81 10.96 13.36
C GLN A 110 13.59 11.83 13.67
N LYS A 111 13.52 13.05 13.13
CA LYS A 111 12.41 13.99 13.35
C LYS A 111 11.19 13.59 12.53
N VAL A 112 11.43 13.10 11.31
CA VAL A 112 10.39 12.51 10.45
C VAL A 112 9.85 11.23 11.08
N LEU A 113 10.73 10.31 11.48
CA LEU A 113 10.33 9.10 12.19
C LEU A 113 9.59 9.43 13.49
N GLY A 114 10.03 10.42 14.26
CA GLY A 114 9.34 10.88 15.46
C GLY A 114 7.92 11.39 15.17
N TYR A 115 7.76 12.24 14.16
CA TYR A 115 6.43 12.73 13.76
C TYR A 115 5.51 11.60 13.27
N LEU A 116 6.04 10.64 12.52
CA LEU A 116 5.31 9.48 12.02
C LEU A 116 4.93 8.52 13.15
N THR A 117 5.84 8.29 14.10
CA THR A 117 5.59 7.48 15.30
C THR A 117 4.48 8.11 16.14
N ASP A 118 4.56 9.41 16.38
CA ASP A 118 3.54 10.16 17.11
C ASP A 118 2.19 10.14 16.40
N SER A 119 2.20 10.19 15.07
CA SER A 119 0.98 10.14 14.25
C SER A 119 0.35 8.75 14.26
N LEU A 120 1.16 7.69 14.14
CA LEU A 120 0.74 6.30 14.31
C LEU A 120 0.03 6.13 15.65
N GLN A 121 0.63 6.60 16.76
CA GLN A 121 0.02 6.47 18.09
C GLN A 121 -1.32 7.20 18.26
N LYS A 122 -1.57 8.28 17.51
CA LYS A 122 -2.71 9.19 17.75
C LYS A 122 -3.85 9.02 16.76
N LEU A 123 -3.61 8.48 15.57
CA LEU A 123 -4.58 8.45 14.49
C LEU A 123 -5.15 7.05 14.27
N LYS A 124 -6.44 7.00 13.93
CA LYS A 124 -7.05 5.80 13.35
C LYS A 124 -6.45 5.52 11.96
N ILE A 125 -6.58 4.27 11.50
CA ILE A 125 -5.99 3.75 10.26
C ILE A 125 -6.31 4.60 9.02
N GLY A 126 -7.58 4.95 8.79
CA GLY A 126 -8.01 5.73 7.63
C GLY A 126 -7.39 7.14 7.59
N PRO A 127 -7.59 7.97 8.63
CA PRO A 127 -6.96 9.30 8.70
C PRO A 127 -5.44 9.27 8.57
N LEU A 128 -4.76 8.29 9.16
CA LEU A 128 -3.32 8.13 9.02
C LEU A 128 -2.94 7.87 7.55
N ILE A 129 -3.61 6.91 6.91
CA ILE A 129 -3.37 6.53 5.51
C ILE A 129 -3.55 7.75 4.60
N VAL A 130 -4.63 8.52 4.76
CA VAL A 130 -4.89 9.74 3.98
C VAL A 130 -3.80 10.79 4.22
N ASN A 131 -3.42 11.03 5.47
CA ASN A 131 -2.39 12.00 5.82
C ASN A 131 -1.02 11.62 5.24
N LEU A 132 -0.67 10.33 5.23
CA LEU A 132 0.56 9.87 4.60
C LEU A 132 0.52 10.06 3.08
N GLY A 133 -0.61 9.75 2.44
CA GLY A 133 -0.84 10.07 1.03
C GLY A 133 -0.62 11.56 0.72
N LEU A 134 -1.12 12.45 1.58
CA LEU A 134 -0.95 13.90 1.45
C LEU A 134 0.52 14.33 1.60
N ILE A 135 1.26 13.69 2.50
CA ILE A 135 2.68 13.98 2.74
C ILE A 135 3.53 13.55 1.53
N VAL A 136 3.21 12.41 0.90
CA VAL A 136 3.97 11.91 -0.25
C VAL A 136 3.53 12.51 -1.58
N LYS A 137 2.30 13.02 -1.69
CA LYS A 137 1.76 13.60 -2.94
C LYS A 137 2.72 14.58 -3.63
N PRO A 138 3.28 15.60 -2.96
CA PRO A 138 4.19 16.56 -3.60
C PRO A 138 5.44 15.92 -4.20
N MET A 139 5.85 14.75 -3.72
CA MET A 139 7.03 14.04 -4.23
C MET A 139 6.79 13.47 -5.62
N TYR A 140 5.55 13.05 -5.91
CA TYR A 140 5.18 12.53 -7.22
C TYR A 140 4.92 13.63 -8.25
N GLU A 141 4.93 14.90 -7.82
CA GLU A 141 4.96 16.07 -8.70
C GLU A 141 6.41 16.49 -9.05
N ASP A 142 7.42 15.91 -8.39
CA ASP A 142 8.84 16.15 -8.65
C ASP A 142 9.37 15.16 -9.70
N GLU A 143 9.50 15.63 -10.94
CA GLU A 143 9.97 14.84 -12.09
C GLU A 143 11.29 14.11 -11.82
N ALA A 144 12.23 14.75 -11.10
CA ALA A 144 13.54 14.14 -10.81
C ALA A 144 13.45 12.98 -9.80
N TYR A 145 12.45 13.00 -8.92
CA TYR A 145 12.14 11.86 -8.06
C TYR A 145 11.42 10.75 -8.83
N VAL A 146 10.45 11.12 -9.67
CA VAL A 146 9.68 10.16 -10.49
C VAL A 146 10.59 9.38 -11.43
N GLU A 147 11.45 10.07 -12.20
CA GLU A 147 12.43 9.41 -13.07
C GLU A 147 13.32 8.45 -12.29
N LYS A 148 13.77 8.87 -11.10
CA LYS A 148 14.62 8.05 -10.23
C LYS A 148 13.91 6.78 -9.78
N ILE A 149 12.65 6.84 -9.34
CA ILE A 149 11.93 5.63 -8.89
C ILE A 149 11.55 4.71 -10.05
N GLU A 150 11.26 5.25 -11.24
CA GLU A 150 11.00 4.43 -12.43
C GLU A 150 12.26 3.66 -12.87
N GLU A 151 13.44 4.27 -12.78
CA GLU A 151 14.73 3.58 -13.00
C GLU A 151 14.99 2.46 -11.96
N PHE A 152 14.50 2.60 -10.72
CA PHE A 152 14.62 1.54 -9.70
C PHE A 152 13.61 0.41 -9.88
N GLU A 153 12.43 0.68 -10.44
CA GLU A 153 11.41 -0.33 -10.73
C GLU A 153 11.82 -1.26 -11.89
N GLU A 154 12.62 -0.79 -12.87
CA GLU A 154 13.24 -1.65 -13.90
C GLU A 154 14.43 -2.48 -13.35
N VAL A 155 15.03 -2.07 -12.24
CA VAL A 155 16.18 -2.72 -11.57
C VAL A 155 15.75 -3.29 -10.22
N GLU A 156 14.58 -3.94 -10.14
CA GLU A 156 14.15 -4.58 -8.89
C GLU A 156 14.85 -5.93 -8.65
N VAL A 157 16.19 -5.90 -8.51
CA VAL A 157 16.92 -6.81 -7.62
C VAL A 157 18.08 -6.01 -7.03
N SER A 158 18.02 -5.78 -5.71
CA SER A 158 19.13 -5.27 -4.87
C SER A 158 19.49 -3.78 -4.97
N TYR A 159 18.78 -2.89 -4.29
CA TYR A 159 19.44 -1.72 -3.69
C TYR A 159 18.92 -1.42 -2.28
N VAL A 160 19.67 -1.97 -1.33
CA VAL A 160 19.99 -1.51 0.04
C VAL A 160 19.34 -0.17 0.45
N LEU A 161 18.40 -0.23 1.39
CA LEU A 161 18.07 0.86 2.31
C LEU A 161 18.13 0.29 3.73
N ASN A 162 18.88 0.98 4.60
CA ASN A 162 19.34 0.55 5.94
C ASN A 162 18.42 -0.41 6.71
N ASP A 163 18.93 -1.63 6.96
CA ASP A 163 18.26 -2.68 7.75
C ASP A 163 17.73 -2.13 9.08
N GLU A 164 18.50 -1.33 9.83
CA GLU A 164 18.07 -0.87 11.15
C GLU A 164 16.87 0.08 11.13
N GLN A 165 16.79 0.96 10.13
CA GLN A 165 15.69 1.93 10.00
C GLN A 165 14.42 1.24 9.51
N GLU A 166 14.54 0.36 8.51
CA GLU A 166 13.42 -0.44 8.04
C GLU A 166 12.88 -1.35 9.15
N ILE A 167 13.77 -1.99 9.92
CA ILE A 167 13.40 -2.76 11.11
C ILE A 167 12.69 -1.88 12.13
N GLY A 168 13.16 -0.65 12.35
CA GLY A 168 12.53 0.33 13.25
C GLY A 168 11.11 0.69 12.83
N ILE A 169 10.91 1.05 11.57
CA ILE A 169 9.60 1.37 10.99
C ILE A 169 8.65 0.18 11.11
N LYS A 170 9.10 -1.02 10.69
CA LYS A 170 8.29 -2.23 10.77
C LYS A 170 7.85 -2.54 12.20
N LYS A 171 8.76 -2.45 13.19
CA LYS A 171 8.44 -2.66 14.61
C LYS A 171 7.40 -1.67 15.13
N GLN A 172 7.51 -0.40 14.75
CA GLN A 172 6.55 0.62 15.18
C GLN A 172 5.17 0.40 14.56
N ILE A 173 5.13 0.07 13.27
CA ILE A 173 3.87 -0.28 12.58
C ILE A 173 3.27 -1.53 13.22
N ASP A 174 4.06 -2.56 13.49
CA ASP A 174 3.60 -3.81 14.11
C ASP A 174 2.98 -3.54 15.49
N SER A 175 3.71 -2.84 16.36
CA SER A 175 3.20 -2.47 17.69
C SER A 175 1.94 -1.60 17.61
N TRP A 176 1.85 -0.72 16.62
CA TRP A 176 0.65 0.08 16.44
C TRP A 176 -0.52 -0.77 15.93
N LEU A 177 -0.34 -1.63 14.92
CA LEU A 177 -1.37 -2.50 14.38
C LEU A 177 -1.98 -3.41 15.45
N GLU A 178 -1.17 -3.91 16.39
CA GLU A 178 -1.65 -4.67 17.56
C GLU A 178 -2.66 -3.90 18.44
N THR A 179 -2.59 -2.57 18.44
CA THR A 179 -3.49 -1.70 19.23
C THR A 179 -4.74 -1.28 18.48
N GLN A 180 -4.83 -1.57 17.17
CA GLN A 180 -5.94 -1.13 16.34
C GLN A 180 -6.93 -2.27 16.08
N GLU A 181 -8.23 -1.96 16.12
CA GLU A 181 -9.23 -2.82 15.49
C GLU A 181 -9.18 -2.60 13.97
N ILE A 182 -8.47 -3.48 13.28
CA ILE A 182 -8.23 -3.35 11.85
C ILE A 182 -9.47 -3.86 11.10
N SER A 183 -10.39 -2.93 10.78
CA SER A 183 -11.59 -3.22 9.98
C SER A 183 -11.76 -2.21 8.85
N LEU A 184 -11.62 -2.67 7.61
CA LEU A 184 -11.96 -1.89 6.42
C LEU A 184 -13.48 -1.65 6.26
N ASN A 185 -14.31 -2.32 7.06
CA ASN A 185 -15.77 -2.21 6.99
C ASN A 185 -16.31 -0.91 7.62
N GLU A 186 -15.49 -0.11 8.32
CA GLU A 186 -15.95 1.14 8.96
C GLU A 186 -15.98 2.36 8.03
N GLN A 187 -15.80 2.19 6.71
CA GLN A 187 -15.80 3.30 5.74
C GLN A 187 -17.14 4.07 5.67
N ASP A 188 -18.25 3.48 6.12
CA ASP A 188 -19.60 4.09 6.06
C ASP A 188 -19.88 5.18 7.11
N ARG A 189 -18.87 5.73 7.80
CA ARG A 189 -19.07 6.80 8.81
C ARG A 189 -18.58 8.18 8.37
N LEU A 190 -18.20 8.35 7.11
CA LEU A 190 -17.77 9.63 6.52
C LEU A 190 -18.52 9.97 5.23
N GLU A 191 -19.84 9.76 5.22
CA GLU A 191 -20.77 10.53 4.36
C GLU A 191 -21.42 11.66 5.15
#